data_AF-A0A1E5K123-F1
#
_entry.id   AF-A0A1E5K123-F1
#
_cell.length_a   1.000
_cell.length_b   1.000
_cell.length_c   1.000
_cell.angle_alpha   90.00
_cell.angle_beta   90.00
_cell.angle_gamma   90.00
#
_symmetry.space_group_name_H-M   'P 1'
#
loop_
_entity.id
_entity.type
_entity.pdbx_description
1 polymer ?
#
loop_
_entity_poly.entity_id
_entity_poly.type
_entity_poly.pdbx_seq_one_letter_code
_entity_poly.pdbx_strand_id
1 'polypeptide(L)'
;MKKCIWLLLAVLIIIGGCGMNNDQEENLPPSKINAEDLPDVPALQDEFTREFIQSTEPVREGFYPFLSKSKSFTMDFPQDMIVNIESHIVGPDNRSETITWGSSNRNLEVYPNYILHYYRGEPVEENSKNTISLSHGRDLNFEDIKTNNETNLSIADYKFNEKLYSIAALIWNEYGQIHLNVSFTCTEANQCKEHVNKEKDNIIEILKTIDVINNESK
;
A
#
# COMPACT_ATOMS: atom_id res chain seq x y z
N MET A 1 69.03 45.78 8.48
CA MET A 1 67.58 46.09 8.35
C MET A 1 66.79 44.92 8.93
N LYS A 2 65.88 45.22 9.89
CA LYS A 2 64.82 44.36 10.52
C LYS A 2 65.27 43.00 11.08
N LYS A 3 65.58 42.78 12.37
CA LYS A 3 64.84 42.87 13.67
C LYS A 3 63.60 41.96 13.83
N CYS A 4 63.55 41.36 15.04
CA CYS A 4 62.47 40.64 15.76
C CYS A 4 62.43 39.12 15.52
N ILE A 5 62.89 38.21 16.39
CA ILE A 5 62.67 37.97 17.85
C ILE A 5 61.19 37.81 18.23
N TRP A 6 60.79 36.58 18.58
CA TRP A 6 59.88 36.15 19.68
C TRP A 6 59.66 34.63 19.53
N LEU A 7 60.20 33.70 20.32
CA LEU A 7 59.98 33.32 21.73
C LEU A 7 58.53 32.95 22.14
N LEU A 8 58.38 31.66 22.51
CA LEU A 8 57.64 31.06 23.63
C LEU A 8 56.15 30.66 23.54
N LEU A 9 55.90 29.56 24.29
CA LEU A 9 54.67 28.93 24.82
C LEU A 9 53.98 27.90 23.91
N ALA A 10 54.14 26.58 24.11
CA ALA A 10 53.70 25.71 25.23
C ALA A 10 52.16 25.60 25.33
N VAL A 11 51.61 24.39 25.13
CA VAL A 11 50.73 23.66 26.07
C VAL A 11 50.31 22.30 25.47
N LEU A 12 50.29 21.32 26.38
CA LEU A 12 50.02 19.89 26.28
C LEU A 12 48.53 19.53 26.14
N ILE A 13 48.30 18.30 25.62
CA ILE A 13 47.26 17.29 25.95
C ILE A 13 45.79 17.75 25.89
N ILE A 14 44.92 17.09 25.09
CA ILE A 14 43.75 16.32 25.57
C ILE A 14 43.39 15.22 24.55
N ILE A 15 43.19 14.02 25.09
CA ILE A 15 42.62 12.82 24.48
C ILE A 15 41.15 13.05 24.12
N GLY A 16 40.77 12.80 22.87
CA GLY A 16 39.38 12.54 22.48
C GLY A 16 39.44 11.67 21.22
N GLY A 17 39.12 10.38 21.26
CA GLY A 17 37.85 9.88 21.76
C GLY A 17 36.76 10.16 20.73
N CYS A 18 36.90 9.60 19.53
CA CYS A 18 35.85 9.49 18.52
C CYS A 18 36.07 8.14 17.85
N GLY A 19 35.11 7.23 17.79
CA GLY A 19 33.73 7.26 18.20
C GLY A 19 33.16 5.89 17.85
N MET A 20 32.05 5.54 18.49
CA MET A 20 31.22 4.39 18.15
C MET A 20 31.19 4.19 16.63
N ASN A 21 31.66 3.04 16.15
CA ASN A 21 30.99 2.42 15.03
C ASN A 21 29.65 1.98 15.60
N ASN A 22 28.66 2.86 15.51
CA ASN A 22 27.26 2.46 15.61
C ASN A 22 27.10 1.39 14.55
N ASP A 23 26.84 0.17 15.02
CA ASP A 23 26.27 -0.87 14.20
C ASP A 23 25.15 -0.22 13.39
N GLN A 24 25.28 -0.28 12.08
CA GLN A 24 24.21 0.07 11.17
C GLN A 24 23.04 -0.81 11.59
N GLU A 25 22.03 -0.19 12.20
CA GLU A 25 20.71 -0.75 12.39
C GLU A 25 20.23 -1.08 10.98
N GLU A 26 20.50 -2.32 10.56
CA GLU A 26 20.13 -2.82 9.26
C GLU A 26 18.60 -2.76 9.24
N ASN A 27 18.02 -1.94 8.37
CA ASN A 27 16.57 -1.83 8.17
C ASN A 27 16.05 -3.18 7.66
N LEU A 28 15.90 -4.14 8.57
CA LEU A 28 15.41 -5.47 8.28
C LEU A 28 13.94 -5.35 7.91
N PRO A 29 13.48 -6.06 6.86
CA PRO A 29 12.06 -6.11 6.56
C PRO A 29 11.30 -6.69 7.76
N PRO A 30 10.08 -6.21 8.06
CA PRO A 30 9.28 -6.67 9.20
C PRO A 30 9.12 -8.19 9.31
N SER A 31 9.10 -8.89 8.17
CA SER A 31 9.05 -10.36 8.10
C SER A 31 10.24 -11.08 8.75
N LYS A 32 11.35 -10.39 9.03
CA LYS A 32 12.55 -10.93 9.69
C LYS A 32 12.69 -10.52 11.16
N ILE A 33 11.75 -9.76 11.69
CA ILE A 33 11.74 -9.27 13.07
C ILE A 33 10.72 -10.09 13.86
N ASN A 34 10.99 -10.35 15.15
CA ASN A 34 10.02 -11.02 16.01
C ASN A 34 8.79 -10.13 16.21
N ALA A 35 7.61 -10.73 16.29
CA ALA A 35 6.36 -9.96 16.44
C ALA A 35 6.33 -9.07 17.70
N GLU A 36 6.98 -9.52 18.78
CA GLU A 36 7.10 -8.78 20.04
C GLU A 36 7.93 -7.49 19.93
N ASP A 37 8.82 -7.41 18.93
CA ASP A 37 9.68 -6.25 18.68
C ASP A 37 9.08 -5.32 17.61
N LEU A 38 7.96 -5.69 16.99
CA LEU A 38 7.26 -4.90 15.98
C LEU A 38 6.27 -3.92 16.63
N PRO A 39 5.97 -2.77 15.99
CA PRO A 39 4.84 -1.94 16.39
C PRO A 39 3.55 -2.75 16.49
N ASP A 40 2.76 -2.47 17.53
CA ASP A 40 1.50 -3.17 17.82
C ASP A 40 0.37 -2.65 16.92
N VAL A 41 0.45 -3.00 15.64
CA VAL A 41 -0.55 -2.68 14.61
C VAL A 41 -0.90 -3.94 13.81
N PRO A 42 -2.19 -4.13 13.42
CA PRO A 42 -2.63 -5.35 12.74
C PRO A 42 -1.77 -5.79 11.55
N ALA A 43 -1.38 -4.86 10.68
CA ALA A 43 -0.61 -5.17 9.48
C ALA A 43 0.80 -5.73 9.76
N LEU A 44 1.39 -5.41 10.93
CA LEU A 44 2.73 -5.88 11.32
C LEU A 44 2.66 -7.11 12.24
N GLN A 45 1.58 -7.24 13.01
CA GLN A 45 1.37 -8.37 13.91
C GLN A 45 0.86 -9.62 13.16
N ASP A 46 0.21 -9.45 12.02
CA ASP A 46 -0.17 -10.57 11.16
C ASP A 46 1.03 -11.09 10.34
N GLU A 47 1.39 -12.36 10.56
CA GLU A 47 2.60 -12.96 9.98
C GLU A 47 2.60 -12.98 8.45
N PHE A 48 1.44 -13.19 7.83
CA PHE A 48 1.34 -13.24 6.38
C PHE A 48 1.38 -11.84 5.77
N THR A 49 0.65 -10.90 6.35
CA THR A 49 0.58 -9.50 5.92
C THR A 49 1.94 -8.82 5.99
N ARG A 50 2.72 -9.03 7.07
CA ARG A 50 4.05 -8.43 7.20
C ARG A 50 5.04 -8.88 6.13
N GLU A 51 4.79 -9.98 5.43
CA GLU A 51 5.64 -10.40 4.32
C GLU A 51 5.53 -9.52 3.06
N PHE A 52 4.53 -8.65 3.00
CA PHE A 52 4.35 -7.65 1.97
C PHE A 52 4.92 -6.28 2.38
N ILE A 53 5.02 -6.03 3.69
CA ILE A 53 5.49 -4.76 4.23
C ILE A 53 7.01 -4.66 4.13
N GLN A 54 7.51 -3.53 3.61
CA GLN A 54 8.93 -3.33 3.31
C GLN A 54 9.71 -2.67 4.46
N SER A 55 9.05 -1.97 5.37
CA SER A 55 9.67 -1.23 6.49
C SER A 55 8.73 -1.18 7.70
N THR A 56 9.29 -1.15 8.91
CA THR A 56 8.56 -0.81 10.15
C THR A 56 8.36 0.70 10.32
N GLU A 57 8.93 1.52 9.44
CA GLU A 57 8.66 2.95 9.37
C GLU A 57 7.47 3.22 8.43
N PRO A 58 6.46 3.97 8.88
CA PRO A 58 5.32 4.32 8.04
C PRO A 58 5.73 5.32 6.94
N VAL A 59 5.17 5.17 5.74
CA VAL A 59 5.35 6.12 4.63
C VAL A 59 4.60 7.44 4.88
N ARG A 60 3.49 7.34 5.62
CA ARG A 60 2.71 8.45 6.19
C ARG A 60 1.87 7.92 7.34
N GLU A 61 1.32 8.81 8.15
CA GLU A 61 0.54 8.44 9.35
C GLU A 61 -0.52 7.38 9.03
N GLY A 62 -0.39 6.20 9.64
CA GLY A 62 -1.31 5.08 9.50
C GLY A 62 -1.08 4.14 8.32
N PHE A 63 -0.02 4.34 7.52
CA PHE A 63 0.23 3.55 6.31
C PHE A 63 1.68 3.08 6.22
N TYR A 64 1.86 1.84 5.78
CA TYR A 64 3.14 1.17 5.64
C TYR A 64 3.46 0.86 4.17
N PRO A 65 4.75 0.86 3.77
CA PRO A 65 5.13 0.58 2.39
C PRO A 65 4.89 -0.90 2.06
N PHE A 66 4.08 -1.16 1.05
CA PHE A 66 3.73 -2.51 0.60
C PHE A 66 4.32 -2.81 -0.78
N LEU A 67 4.83 -4.03 -0.95
CA LEU A 67 5.23 -4.59 -2.24
C LEU A 67 4.52 -5.93 -2.45
N SER A 68 3.88 -6.09 -3.62
CA SER A 68 3.18 -7.32 -3.98
C SER A 68 4.13 -8.52 -4.09
N LYS A 69 3.62 -9.75 -3.94
CA LYS A 69 4.48 -10.96 -4.06
C LYS A 69 4.96 -11.20 -5.48
N SER A 70 4.14 -10.82 -6.47
CA SER A 70 4.55 -10.76 -7.86
C SER A 70 5.61 -9.70 -8.14
N LYS A 71 5.91 -8.80 -7.18
CA LYS A 71 6.80 -7.64 -7.31
C LYS A 71 6.38 -6.70 -8.45
N SER A 72 5.07 -6.61 -8.69
CA SER A 72 4.51 -5.91 -9.84
C SER A 72 3.77 -4.63 -9.49
N PHE A 73 3.49 -4.38 -8.21
CA PHE A 73 2.96 -3.11 -7.76
C PHE A 73 3.32 -2.82 -6.30
N THR A 74 3.26 -1.54 -5.95
CA THR A 74 3.36 -1.03 -4.58
C THR A 74 2.08 -0.31 -4.17
N MET A 75 1.89 -0.09 -2.87
CA MET A 75 0.85 0.79 -2.34
C MET A 75 1.19 1.25 -0.91
N ASP A 76 0.51 2.30 -0.46
CA ASP A 76 0.46 2.65 0.96
C ASP A 76 -0.58 1.77 1.65
N PHE A 77 -0.14 0.73 2.37
CA PHE A 77 -1.05 -0.23 2.98
C PHE A 77 -1.52 0.21 4.37
N PRO A 78 -2.84 0.21 4.65
CA PRO A 78 -3.37 0.62 5.94
C PRO A 78 -2.89 -0.26 7.10
N GLN A 79 -2.45 0.36 8.20
CA GLN A 79 -1.93 -0.36 9.36
C GLN A 79 -2.94 -1.28 10.06
N ASP A 80 -4.23 -1.01 9.89
CA ASP A 80 -5.35 -1.68 10.55
C ASP A 80 -5.99 -2.79 9.70
N MET A 81 -5.39 -3.10 8.55
CA MET A 81 -5.84 -4.14 7.63
C MET A 81 -4.88 -5.33 7.60
N ILE A 82 -5.42 -6.47 7.18
CA ILE A 82 -4.68 -7.73 6.99
C ILE A 82 -4.98 -8.31 5.61
N VAL A 83 -3.97 -8.92 4.99
CA VAL A 83 -4.12 -9.70 3.76
C VAL A 83 -4.64 -11.10 4.11
N ASN A 84 -5.64 -11.56 3.37
CA ASN A 84 -6.18 -12.91 3.53
C ASN A 84 -5.29 -13.93 2.81
N ILE A 85 -4.65 -14.81 3.58
CA ILE A 85 -3.79 -15.89 3.08
C ILE A 85 -4.54 -16.90 2.20
N GLU A 86 -5.82 -17.18 2.49
CA GLU A 86 -6.57 -18.23 1.80
C GLU A 86 -6.95 -17.84 0.36
N SER A 87 -7.07 -16.54 0.08
CA SER A 87 -7.41 -16.03 -1.24
C SER A 87 -6.22 -15.46 -2.02
N HIS A 88 -5.02 -15.45 -1.40
CA HIS A 88 -3.82 -14.97 -2.07
C HIS A 88 -3.30 -15.98 -3.09
N ILE A 89 -3.15 -15.54 -4.33
CA ILE A 89 -2.71 -16.40 -5.45
C ILE A 89 -1.72 -15.63 -6.30
N VAL A 90 -0.51 -16.16 -6.49
CA VAL A 90 0.44 -15.66 -7.49
C VAL A 90 0.38 -16.58 -8.71
N GLY A 91 0.13 -15.99 -9.88
CA GLY A 91 0.09 -16.72 -11.14
C GLY A 91 1.49 -17.08 -11.66
N PRO A 92 1.56 -17.98 -12.67
CA PRO A 92 2.83 -18.37 -13.29
C PRO A 92 3.65 -17.16 -13.75
N ASP A 93 4.97 -17.24 -13.54
CA ASP A 93 5.95 -16.23 -13.94
C ASP A 93 5.64 -14.80 -13.43
N ASN A 94 4.94 -14.68 -12.31
CA ASN A 94 4.50 -13.41 -11.72
C ASN A 94 3.66 -12.57 -12.71
N ARG A 95 2.91 -13.23 -13.61
CA ARG A 95 2.08 -12.56 -14.62
C ARG A 95 0.69 -12.18 -14.12
N SER A 96 0.30 -12.66 -12.96
CA SER A 96 -0.92 -12.25 -12.28
C SER A 96 -0.79 -12.41 -10.77
N GLU A 97 -1.59 -11.69 -10.00
CA GLU A 97 -1.69 -11.85 -8.56
C GLU A 97 -3.10 -11.49 -8.09
N THR A 98 -3.69 -12.33 -7.24
CA THR A 98 -4.94 -12.03 -6.52
C THR A 98 -4.61 -11.75 -5.07
N ILE A 99 -5.09 -10.61 -4.56
CA ILE A 99 -4.95 -10.23 -3.15
C ILE A 99 -6.33 -9.84 -2.63
N THR A 100 -6.72 -10.36 -1.48
CA THR A 100 -7.87 -9.84 -0.71
C THR A 100 -7.37 -9.29 0.60
N TRP A 101 -7.87 -8.14 1.02
CA TRP A 101 -7.59 -7.61 2.34
C TRP A 101 -8.81 -6.89 2.91
N GLY A 102 -8.79 -6.69 4.21
CA GLY A 102 -9.83 -6.00 4.96
C GLY A 102 -9.40 -5.78 6.39
N SER A 103 -10.24 -5.09 7.17
CA SER A 103 -9.92 -4.85 8.57
C SER A 103 -9.96 -6.15 9.37
N SER A 104 -9.04 -6.29 10.33
CA SER A 104 -9.14 -7.32 11.38
C SER A 104 -10.20 -6.95 12.44
N ASN A 105 -10.57 -5.66 12.53
CA ASN A 105 -11.59 -5.17 13.45
C ASN A 105 -13.00 -5.49 12.94
N ARG A 106 -13.73 -6.31 13.71
CA ARG A 106 -15.12 -6.70 13.39
C ARG A 106 -16.18 -5.73 13.91
N ASN A 107 -15.77 -4.69 14.64
CA ASN A 107 -16.67 -3.71 15.25
C ASN A 107 -16.74 -2.39 14.46
N LEU A 108 -16.45 -2.43 13.16
CA LEU A 108 -16.58 -1.26 12.30
C LEU A 108 -18.03 -1.04 11.87
N GLU A 109 -18.44 0.21 11.80
CA GLU A 109 -19.75 0.61 11.26
C GLU A 109 -19.86 0.30 9.76
N VAL A 110 -18.72 0.41 9.07
CA VAL A 110 -18.53 0.12 7.66
C VAL A 110 -17.34 -0.80 7.52
N TYR A 111 -17.55 -2.00 6.96
CA TYR A 111 -16.48 -2.99 6.79
C TYR A 111 -16.03 -3.04 5.33
N PRO A 112 -14.91 -2.41 4.94
CA PRO A 112 -14.38 -2.51 3.59
C PRO A 112 -13.62 -3.83 3.39
N ASN A 113 -13.99 -4.52 2.32
CA ASN A 113 -13.31 -5.70 1.81
C ASN A 113 -12.84 -5.41 0.39
N TYR A 114 -11.55 -5.61 0.15
CA TYR A 114 -10.88 -5.31 -1.09
C TYR A 114 -10.51 -6.61 -1.79
N ILE A 115 -10.80 -6.71 -3.08
CA ILE A 115 -10.38 -7.81 -3.94
C ILE A 115 -9.64 -7.19 -5.12
N LEU A 116 -8.35 -7.49 -5.23
CA LEU A 116 -7.45 -6.99 -6.27
C LEU A 116 -7.01 -8.15 -7.14
N HIS A 117 -7.08 -7.95 -8.45
CA HIS A 117 -6.49 -8.83 -9.45
C HIS A 117 -5.52 -8.05 -10.33
N TYR A 118 -4.23 -8.36 -10.21
CA TYR A 118 -3.18 -7.87 -11.09
C TYR A 118 -3.03 -8.78 -12.31
N TYR A 119 -2.80 -8.16 -13.48
CA TYR A 119 -2.44 -8.82 -14.72
C TYR A 119 -1.29 -8.06 -15.40
N ARG A 120 -0.25 -8.79 -15.81
CA ARG A 120 0.89 -8.23 -16.55
C ARG A 120 0.53 -7.95 -18.01
N GLY A 121 1.09 -6.86 -18.51
CA GLY A 121 1.03 -6.44 -19.91
C GLY A 121 0.13 -5.23 -20.10
N GLU A 122 0.48 -4.42 -21.09
CA GLU A 122 -0.25 -3.21 -21.45
C GLU A 122 -1.74 -3.53 -21.69
N PRO A 123 -2.66 -2.92 -20.93
CA PRO A 123 -4.07 -3.16 -21.13
C PRO A 123 -4.61 -2.40 -22.33
N VAL A 124 -5.65 -2.96 -22.92
CA VAL A 124 -6.60 -2.16 -23.69
C VAL A 124 -7.64 -1.65 -22.68
N GLU A 125 -7.58 -0.36 -22.35
CA GLU A 125 -8.43 0.28 -21.33
C GLU A 125 -9.91 -0.10 -21.48
N GLU A 126 -10.46 0.08 -22.68
CA GLU A 126 -11.88 -0.21 -22.98
C GLU A 126 -12.23 -1.69 -22.71
N ASN A 127 -11.38 -2.64 -23.12
CA ASN A 127 -11.60 -4.06 -22.85
C ASN A 127 -11.56 -4.36 -21.35
N SER A 128 -10.72 -3.64 -20.62
CA SER A 128 -10.54 -3.79 -19.17
C SER A 128 -11.76 -3.26 -18.43
N LYS A 129 -12.25 -2.05 -18.78
CA LYS A 129 -13.50 -1.47 -18.28
C LYS A 129 -14.69 -2.39 -18.56
N ASN A 130 -14.80 -2.93 -19.78
CA ASN A 130 -15.84 -3.88 -20.15
C ASN A 130 -15.77 -5.19 -19.34
N THR A 131 -14.57 -5.71 -19.10
CA THR A 131 -14.37 -6.92 -18.26
C THR A 131 -14.84 -6.68 -16.83
N ILE A 132 -14.51 -5.51 -16.26
CA ILE A 132 -14.95 -5.13 -14.91
C ILE A 132 -16.48 -4.96 -14.86
N SER A 133 -17.09 -4.28 -15.85
CA SER A 133 -18.55 -4.16 -15.93
C SER A 133 -19.25 -5.53 -15.99
N LEU A 134 -18.73 -6.46 -16.80
CA LEU A 134 -19.26 -7.81 -16.89
C LEU A 134 -19.15 -8.59 -15.57
N SER A 135 -18.02 -8.48 -14.85
CA SER A 135 -17.85 -9.17 -13.56
C SER A 135 -18.77 -8.62 -12.46
N HIS A 136 -19.16 -7.34 -12.58
CA HIS A 136 -20.15 -6.70 -11.72
C HIS A 136 -21.60 -6.90 -12.18
N GLY A 137 -21.81 -7.53 -13.35
CA GLY A 137 -23.13 -7.81 -13.91
C GLY A 137 -23.91 -6.55 -14.34
N ARG A 138 -23.22 -5.45 -14.64
CA ARG A 138 -23.83 -4.18 -15.03
C ARG A 138 -22.87 -3.25 -15.76
N ASP A 139 -23.42 -2.36 -16.58
CA ASP A 139 -22.65 -1.27 -17.17
C ASP A 139 -22.21 -0.28 -16.08
N LEU A 140 -20.92 0.03 -16.07
CA LEU A 140 -20.31 0.92 -15.09
C LEU A 140 -19.84 2.21 -15.78
N ASN A 141 -20.16 3.35 -15.15
CA ASN A 141 -19.71 4.66 -15.62
C ASN A 141 -18.40 4.99 -14.91
N PHE A 142 -17.28 4.80 -15.61
CA PHE A 142 -15.96 5.08 -15.08
C PHE A 142 -15.62 6.57 -15.18
N GLU A 143 -15.05 7.11 -14.11
CA GLU A 143 -14.51 8.45 -14.01
C GLU A 143 -13.00 8.36 -13.75
N ASP A 144 -12.22 9.12 -14.51
CA ASP A 144 -10.75 9.14 -14.36
C ASP A 144 -10.36 10.01 -13.17
N ILE A 145 -9.47 9.47 -12.34
CA ILE A 145 -8.98 10.12 -11.11
C ILE A 145 -7.48 10.34 -11.25
N LYS A 146 -7.02 11.55 -10.93
CA LYS A 146 -5.60 11.85 -10.89
C LYS A 146 -4.90 11.10 -9.75
N THR A 147 -3.82 10.40 -10.08
CA THR A 147 -2.96 9.68 -9.14
C THR A 147 -1.75 10.52 -8.73
N ASN A 148 -0.99 9.98 -7.76
CA ASN A 148 0.24 10.59 -7.26
C ASN A 148 1.50 10.08 -7.98
N ASN A 149 1.33 9.21 -8.98
CA ASN A 149 2.38 8.49 -9.71
C ASN A 149 2.05 8.47 -11.23
N GLU A 150 2.79 7.68 -12.01
CA GLU A 150 2.59 7.56 -13.46
C GLU A 150 1.51 6.53 -13.85
N THR A 151 0.88 5.89 -12.85
CA THR A 151 -0.19 4.91 -13.06
C THR A 151 -1.53 5.63 -13.25
N ASN A 152 -2.33 5.18 -14.23
CA ASN A 152 -3.68 5.69 -14.47
C ASN A 152 -4.68 5.05 -13.50
N LEU A 153 -5.74 5.77 -13.15
CA LEU A 153 -6.81 5.29 -12.29
C LEU A 153 -8.17 5.75 -12.85
N SER A 154 -9.09 4.81 -13.05
CA SER A 154 -10.51 5.11 -13.25
C SER A 154 -11.34 4.36 -12.22
N ILE A 155 -12.36 5.02 -11.69
CA ILE A 155 -13.27 4.42 -10.71
C ILE A 155 -14.71 4.48 -11.20
N ALA A 156 -15.51 3.50 -10.82
CA ALA A 156 -16.96 3.55 -10.91
C ALA A 156 -17.53 3.06 -9.58
N ASP A 157 -18.41 3.83 -8.96
CA ASP A 157 -19.09 3.41 -7.75
C ASP A 157 -20.59 3.24 -7.95
N TYR A 158 -21.17 2.33 -7.19
CA TYR A 158 -22.60 2.14 -7.18
C TYR A 158 -23.09 1.54 -5.88
N LYS A 159 -24.37 1.77 -5.62
CA LYS A 159 -25.10 1.13 -4.54
C LYS A 159 -25.78 -0.13 -5.09
N PHE A 160 -25.53 -1.29 -4.46
CA PHE A 160 -26.21 -2.54 -4.81
C PHE A 160 -27.57 -2.62 -4.09
N ASN A 161 -27.58 -2.33 -2.79
CA ASN A 161 -28.79 -2.19 -1.98
C ASN A 161 -28.54 -1.23 -0.81
N GLU A 162 -29.50 -1.08 0.11
CA GLU A 162 -29.40 -0.15 1.25
C GLU A 162 -28.18 -0.32 2.15
N LYS A 163 -27.58 -1.51 2.18
CA LYS A 163 -26.46 -1.87 3.05
C LYS A 163 -25.17 -2.18 2.31
N LEU A 164 -25.21 -2.38 0.99
CA LEU A 164 -24.06 -2.82 0.20
C LEU A 164 -23.74 -1.81 -0.89
N TYR A 165 -22.50 -1.30 -0.82
CA TYR A 165 -21.92 -0.36 -1.75
C TYR A 165 -20.66 -0.97 -2.34
N SER A 166 -20.34 -0.58 -3.58
CA SER A 166 -19.16 -1.07 -4.27
C SER A 166 -18.45 0.06 -5.02
N ILE A 167 -17.14 -0.01 -5.01
CA ILE A 167 -16.24 0.75 -5.88
C ILE A 167 -15.51 -0.26 -6.75
N ALA A 168 -15.66 -0.12 -8.06
CA ALA A 168 -14.84 -0.79 -9.04
C ALA A 168 -13.74 0.16 -9.49
N ALA A 169 -12.50 -0.31 -9.60
CA ALA A 169 -11.38 0.48 -10.07
C ALA A 169 -10.58 -0.29 -11.12
N LEU A 170 -10.19 0.44 -12.16
CA LEU A 170 -9.14 0.05 -13.10
C LEU A 170 -7.92 0.90 -12.78
N ILE A 171 -6.79 0.27 -12.49
CA ILE A 171 -5.51 0.92 -12.24
C ILE A 171 -4.50 0.36 -13.23
N TRP A 172 -3.82 1.19 -14.02
CA TRP A 172 -2.97 0.65 -15.09
C TRP A 172 -1.92 1.59 -15.67
N ASN A 173 -0.90 0.99 -16.29
CA ASN A 173 0.06 1.66 -17.17
C ASN A 173 0.60 0.67 -18.22
N GLU A 174 1.71 1.01 -18.88
CA GLU A 174 2.33 0.15 -19.91
C GLU A 174 2.82 -1.21 -19.38
N TYR A 175 3.04 -1.37 -18.07
CA TYR A 175 3.56 -2.60 -17.47
C TYR A 175 2.48 -3.60 -17.06
N GLY A 176 1.25 -3.12 -16.82
CA GLY A 176 0.18 -3.97 -16.34
C GLY A 176 -1.10 -3.23 -15.96
N GLN A 177 -2.06 -4.01 -15.49
CA GLN A 177 -3.35 -3.55 -15.03
C GLN A 177 -3.76 -4.25 -13.75
N ILE A 178 -4.56 -3.55 -12.96
CA ILE A 178 -5.18 -4.02 -11.74
C ILE A 178 -6.69 -3.78 -11.85
N HIS A 179 -7.47 -4.83 -11.66
CA HIS A 179 -8.91 -4.76 -11.46
C HIS A 179 -9.15 -4.87 -9.96
N LEU A 180 -9.74 -3.84 -9.37
CA LEU A 180 -9.97 -3.78 -7.94
C LEU A 180 -11.45 -3.57 -7.64
N ASN A 181 -12.00 -4.41 -6.79
CA ASN A 181 -13.33 -4.27 -6.22
C ASN A 181 -13.18 -3.96 -4.72
N VAL A 182 -13.77 -2.86 -4.27
CA VAL A 182 -14.03 -2.64 -2.85
C VAL A 182 -15.52 -2.80 -2.62
N SER A 183 -15.88 -3.70 -1.72
CA SER A 183 -17.23 -3.83 -1.20
C SER A 183 -17.22 -3.39 0.25
N PHE A 184 -18.14 -2.51 0.64
CA PHE A 184 -18.33 -2.21 2.05
C PHE A 184 -19.79 -2.36 2.46
N THR A 185 -19.97 -3.06 3.58
CA THR A 185 -21.28 -3.42 4.14
C THR A 185 -21.54 -2.60 5.39
N CYS A 186 -22.71 -1.98 5.46
CA CYS A 186 -23.19 -1.27 6.64
C CYS A 186 -23.96 -2.20 7.57
N THR A 187 -23.68 -2.10 8.88
CA THR A 187 -24.42 -2.81 9.93
C THR A 187 -25.84 -2.26 10.06
N GLU A 188 -26.00 -0.94 10.09
CA GLU A 188 -27.28 -0.22 10.19
C GLU A 188 -27.54 0.70 8.98
N ALA A 189 -28.72 0.58 8.36
CA ALA A 189 -29.05 1.29 7.12
C ALA A 189 -29.17 2.82 7.29
N ASN A 190 -29.56 3.29 8.48
CA ASN A 190 -29.97 4.68 8.70
C ASN A 190 -28.78 5.64 8.90
N GLN A 191 -27.62 5.13 9.31
CA GLN A 191 -26.37 5.90 9.48
C GLN A 191 -25.37 5.66 8.34
N CYS A 192 -25.67 4.72 7.44
CA CYS A 192 -24.74 4.24 6.41
C CYS A 192 -24.21 5.33 5.46
N LYS A 193 -25.04 6.31 5.06
CA LYS A 193 -24.69 7.22 3.96
C LYS A 193 -23.49 8.13 4.26
N GLU A 194 -23.40 8.70 5.45
CA GLU A 194 -22.32 9.63 5.81
C GLU A 194 -20.99 8.89 6.00
N HIS A 195 -21.02 7.76 6.71
CA HIS A 195 -19.86 6.91 6.94
C HIS A 195 -19.33 6.31 5.62
N VAL A 196 -20.22 5.93 4.71
CA VAL A 196 -19.86 5.49 3.36
C VAL A 196 -19.10 6.56 2.57
N ASN A 197 -19.54 7.82 2.60
CA ASN A 197 -18.86 8.87 1.85
C ASN A 197 -17.45 9.13 2.39
N LYS A 198 -17.31 9.20 3.73
CA LYS A 198 -16.00 9.35 4.37
C LYS A 198 -15.08 8.17 4.06
N GLU A 199 -15.61 6.96 4.10
CA GLU A 199 -14.82 5.75 3.78
C GLU A 199 -14.44 5.70 2.30
N LYS A 200 -15.32 6.15 1.40
CA LYS A 200 -15.01 6.27 -0.03
C LYS A 200 -13.82 7.19 -0.28
N ASP A 201 -13.76 8.34 0.40
CA ASP A 201 -12.62 9.27 0.26
C ASP A 201 -11.32 8.60 0.73
N ASN A 202 -11.33 7.90 1.86
CA ASN A 202 -10.17 7.13 2.36
C ASN A 202 -9.73 6.04 1.35
N ILE A 203 -10.69 5.30 0.79
CA ILE A 203 -10.43 4.29 -0.24
C ILE A 203 -9.76 4.93 -1.45
N ILE A 204 -10.30 6.03 -1.97
CA ILE A 204 -9.74 6.71 -3.14
C ILE A 204 -8.31 7.18 -2.88
N GLU A 205 -8.01 7.69 -1.68
CA GLU A 205 -6.64 8.06 -1.31
C GLU A 205 -5.69 6.85 -1.28
N ILE A 206 -6.14 5.68 -0.84
CA ILE A 206 -5.34 4.44 -0.95
C ILE A 206 -5.11 4.10 -2.43
N LEU A 207 -6.16 4.12 -3.26
CA LEU A 207 -6.06 3.74 -4.68
C LEU A 207 -5.09 4.64 -5.45
N LYS A 208 -5.02 5.93 -5.13
CA LYS A 208 -4.08 6.89 -5.74
C LYS A 208 -2.60 6.57 -5.46
N THR A 209 -2.31 5.75 -4.45
CA THR A 209 -0.94 5.34 -4.09
C THR A 209 -0.52 4.06 -4.77
N ILE A 210 -1.44 3.31 -5.38
CA ILE A 210 -1.12 2.08 -6.07
C ILE A 210 -0.30 2.42 -7.30
N ASP A 211 0.91 1.87 -7.38
CA ASP A 211 1.83 2.09 -8.50
C ASP A 211 2.16 0.76 -9.16
N VAL A 212 1.82 0.62 -10.44
CA VAL A 212 2.17 -0.57 -11.22
C VAL A 212 3.61 -0.41 -11.70
N ILE A 213 4.51 -1.28 -11.23
CA ILE A 213 5.95 -1.13 -11.47
C ILE A 213 6.45 -2.14 -12.51
N ASN A 214 7.48 -1.72 -13.25
CA ASN A 214 8.17 -2.62 -14.17
C ASN A 214 8.93 -3.71 -13.39
N ASN A 215 8.54 -4.96 -13.62
CA ASN A 215 9.21 -6.15 -13.08
C ASN A 215 9.89 -6.95 -14.19
N GLU A 216 10.51 -6.30 -15.18
CA GLU A 216 11.48 -6.96 -16.04
C GLU A 216 12.50 -7.66 -15.14
N SER A 217 12.38 -8.99 -15.15
CA SER A 217 13.14 -9.93 -14.35
C SER A 217 14.63 -9.60 -14.41
N LYS A 218 15.21 -9.22 -13.27
CA LYS A 218 16.63 -9.47 -13.02
C LYS A 218 16.89 -10.97 -12.91
#